data_AF-A0A932SB50-F1
#
_entry.id   AF-A0A932SB50-F1
#
_cell.length_a   1.000
_cell.length_b   1.000
_cell.length_c   1.000
_cell.angle_alpha   90.00
_cell.angle_beta   90.00
_cell.angle_gamma   90.00
#
_symmetry.space_group_name_H-M   'P 1'
#
loop_
_entity.id
_entity.type
_entity.pdbx_description
1 polymer ?
#
loop_
_entity_poly.entity_id
_entity_poly.type
_entity_poly.pdbx_seq_one_letter_code
_entity_poly.pdbx_strand_id
1 'polypeptide(L)' 'MTLIKLTQERAQAIDMECAMLFTVGFAKYVPIGALMLISDTPLKEKGIKTAASAKLVFEKYTGLHLDTGITVLKNM' A
#
# COMPACT_ATOMS: atom_id res chain seq x y z
N MET A 1 3.07 -5.69 17.97
CA MET A 1 4.11 -4.88 17.29
C MET A 1 4.19 -3.53 18.00
N THR A 2 5.36 -3.08 18.47
CA THR A 2 5.50 -1.76 19.10
C THR A 2 6.03 -0.75 18.09
N LEU A 3 5.75 0.54 18.29
CA LEU A 3 6.24 1.61 17.40
C LEU A 3 7.78 1.60 17.27
N ILE A 4 8.47 1.26 18.36
CA ILE A 4 9.93 1.10 18.38
C ILE A 4 10.39 0.08 17.34
N LYS A 5 9.67 -1.05 17.19
CA LYS A 5 10.00 -2.08 16.19
C LYS A 5 9.80 -1.56 14.77
N LEU A 6 8.71 -0.85 14.50
CA LEU A 6 8.45 -0.30 13.15
C LEU A 6 9.53 0.71 12.72
N THR A 7 9.98 1.56 13.65
CA THR A 7 11.05 2.52 13.36
C THR A 7 12.40 1.83 13.14
N GLN A 8 12.71 0.79 13.91
CA GLN A 8 13.93 -0.01 13.74
C GLN A 8 13.99 -0.68 12.37
N GLU A 9 12.88 -1.27 11.93
CA GLU A 9 12.74 -1.89 10.59
C GLU A 9 12.56 -0.87 9.46
N ARG A 10 12.54 0.44 9.77
CA ARG A 10 12.30 1.53 8.81
C ARG A 10 11.02 1.35 7.99
N ALA A 11 9.95 0.85 8.64
CA ALA A 11 8.66 0.64 7.99
C ALA A 11 8.06 1.97 7.51
N GLN A 12 7.67 2.04 6.23
CA GLN A 12 7.11 3.25 5.60
C GLN A 12 5.59 3.18 5.43
N ALA A 13 5.04 1.97 5.28
CA ALA A 13 3.62 1.68 5.14
C ALA A 13 3.29 0.37 5.85
N ILE A 14 2.01 0.15 6.12
CA ILE A 14 1.48 -1.09 6.72
C ILE A 14 0.37 -1.59 5.80
N ASP A 15 0.40 -2.89 5.53
CA ASP A 15 -0.53 -3.61 4.66
C ASP A 15 -0.74 -5.04 5.18
N MET A 16 -1.75 -5.75 4.68
CA MET A 16 -2.04 -7.13 5.09
C MET A 16 -1.67 -8.18 4.02
N GLU A 17 -1.36 -7.77 2.79
CA GLU A 17 -1.25 -8.67 1.64
C GLU A 17 0.18 -8.72 1.08
N CYS A 18 0.90 -7.59 1.06
CA CYS A 18 2.20 -7.48 0.36
C CYS A 18 3.21 -8.56 0.77
N ALA A 19 3.41 -8.82 2.06
CA ALA A 19 4.40 -9.83 2.49
C ALA A 19 4.09 -11.23 1.95
N MET A 20 2.81 -11.61 1.93
CA MET A 20 2.37 -12.90 1.40
C MET A 20 2.53 -12.95 -0.12
N LEU A 21 2.10 -11.90 -0.83
CA LEU A 21 2.22 -11.80 -2.29
C LEU A 21 3.68 -11.93 -2.74
N PHE A 22 4.61 -11.21 -2.11
CA PHE A 22 6.03 -11.28 -2.46
C PHE A 22 6.64 -12.64 -2.12
N THR A 23 6.30 -13.22 -0.97
CA THR A 23 6.81 -14.54 -0.58
C THR A 23 6.34 -15.64 -1.55
N VAL A 24 5.05 -15.63 -1.92
CA VAL A 24 4.49 -16.60 -2.87
C VAL A 24 5.02 -16.37 -4.28
N GLY A 25 5.11 -15.10 -4.73
CA GLY A 25 5.68 -14.74 -6.02
C GLY A 25 7.12 -15.23 -6.16
N PHE A 26 7.94 -15.01 -5.12
CA PHE A 26 9.30 -15.54 -5.05
C PHE A 26 9.32 -17.09 -5.13
N ALA A 27 8.48 -17.77 -4.33
CA ALA A 27 8.41 -19.23 -4.33
C ALA A 27 7.92 -19.85 -5.66
N LYS A 28 7.24 -19.06 -6.50
CA LYS A 28 6.71 -19.48 -7.80
C LYS A 28 7.49 -18.91 -8.99
N TYR A 29 8.58 -18.19 -8.75
CA TYR A 29 9.37 -17.53 -9.79
C TYR A 29 8.53 -16.60 -10.67
N VAL A 30 7.52 -15.94 -10.08
CA VAL A 30 6.68 -14.95 -10.76
C VAL A 30 7.21 -13.56 -10.44
N PRO A 31 7.60 -12.75 -11.45
CA PRO A 31 7.97 -11.35 -11.24
C PRO A 31 6.81 -10.59 -10.59
N ILE A 32 7.09 -9.91 -9.47
CA ILE A 32 6.07 -9.20 -8.71
C ILE A 32 6.58 -7.84 -8.24
N GLY A 33 5.68 -6.86 -8.18
CA GLY A 33 5.92 -5.53 -7.63
C GLY A 33 4.66 -5.01 -6.95
N ALA A 34 4.81 -3.93 -6.18
CA ALA A 34 3.69 -3.27 -5.51
C ALA A 34 3.77 -1.76 -5.69
N LEU A 35 2.63 -1.17 -6.04
CA LEU A 35 2.36 0.26 -5.95
C LEU A 35 1.21 0.41 -4.96
N MET A 36 1.40 1.22 -3.92
CA MET A 36 0.41 1.38 -2.85
C MET A 36 -0.18 2.80 -2.83
N LEU A 37 -1.48 2.88 -2.50
CA LEU A 37 -2.17 4.15 -2.23
C LEU A 37 -2.34 4.32 -0.71
N ILE A 38 -1.76 5.39 -0.15
CA ILE A 38 -1.91 5.70 1.27
C ILE A 38 -3.35 6.14 1.55
N SER A 39 -4.11 5.32 2.28
CA SER A 39 -5.50 5.63 2.65
C SER A 39 -5.65 6.40 3.96
N ASP A 40 -4.69 6.23 4.87
CA ASP A 40 -4.70 6.82 6.21
C ASP A 40 -3.30 6.83 6.81
N THR A 41 -3.14 7.57 7.91
CA THR A 41 -1.86 7.79 8.58
C THR A 41 -2.03 7.60 10.09
N PRO A 42 -2.19 6.34 10.58
CA PRO A 42 -2.64 6.05 11.95
C PRO A 42 -1.72 6.59 13.05
N LEU A 43 -0.47 6.90 12.73
CA LEU A 43 0.51 7.47 13.68
C LEU A 43 0.44 8.99 13.81
N LYS A 44 -0.34 9.67 12.97
CA LYS A 44 -0.63 11.11 13.10
C LYS A 44 -1.87 11.31 13.97
N GLU A 45 -1.93 12.45 14.66
CA GLU A 45 -3.13 12.84 15.41
C GLU A 45 -4.34 12.90 14.46
N LYS A 46 -5.45 12.22 14.84
CA LYS A 46 -6.66 12.06 14.00
C LYS A 46 -6.38 11.46 12.61
N GLY A 47 -5.27 10.72 12.47
CA GLY A 47 -4.81 10.20 11.19
C GLY A 47 -5.46 8.90 10.74
N ILE A 48 -6.32 8.30 11.58
CA ILE A 48 -7.14 7.12 11.22
C ILE A 48 -8.34 7.57 10.39
N LYS A 49 -8.54 6.99 9.20
CA LYS A 49 -9.64 7.33 8.31
C LYS A 49 -11.01 7.01 8.93
N THR A 50 -11.98 7.84 8.62
CA THR A 50 -13.40 7.53 8.75
C THR A 50 -13.93 6.95 7.43
N ALA A 51 -15.14 6.38 7.43
CA ALA A 51 -15.79 5.92 6.20
C ALA A 51 -15.92 7.05 5.16
N ALA A 52 -16.23 8.27 5.61
CA ALA A 52 -16.36 9.43 4.73
C ALA A 52 -15.02 9.87 4.13
N SER A 53 -13.96 9.96 4.95
CA SER A 53 -12.64 10.35 4.44
C SER A 53 -12.03 9.27 3.54
N ALA A 54 -12.25 8.00 3.86
CA ALA A 54 -11.83 6.87 3.01
C ALA A 54 -12.47 6.97 1.61
N LYS A 55 -13.78 7.21 1.56
CA LYS A 55 -14.52 7.39 0.30
C LYS A 55 -13.92 8.51 -0.54
N LEU A 56 -13.63 9.67 0.06
CA LEU A 56 -13.05 10.81 -0.65
C LEU A 56 -11.66 10.53 -1.22
N VAL A 57 -10.81 9.80 -0.47
CA VAL A 57 -9.48 9.37 -0.94
C VAL A 57 -9.63 8.42 -2.13
N PHE A 58 -10.49 7.41 -2.02
CA PHE A 58 -10.68 6.44 -3.10
C PHE A 58 -11.29 7.09 -4.35
N GLU A 59 -12.34 7.90 -4.22
CA GLU A 59 -12.94 8.61 -5.36
C GLU A 59 -11.93 9.49 -6.09
N LYS A 60 -11.01 10.12 -5.36
CA LYS A 60 -10.02 11.03 -5.93
C LYS A 60 -8.82 10.34 -6.58
N TYR A 61 -8.33 9.24 -5.98
CA TYR A 61 -7.03 8.67 -6.36
C TYR A 61 -7.09 7.26 -6.95
N THR A 62 -8.21 6.53 -6.83
CA THR A 62 -8.31 5.16 -7.37
C THR A 62 -8.13 5.11 -8.89
N GLY A 63 -8.70 6.06 -9.63
CA GLY A 63 -8.54 6.14 -11.09
C GLY A 63 -7.06 6.28 -11.49
N LEU A 64 -6.39 7.31 -10.97
CA LEU A 64 -4.96 7.53 -11.21
C LEU A 64 -4.11 6.32 -10.77
N HIS A 65 -4.42 5.72 -9.63
CA HIS A 65 -3.68 4.57 -9.11
C HIS A 65 -3.77 3.36 -10.05
N LEU A 66 -4.98 3.07 -10.56
CA LEU A 66 -5.20 1.99 -11.51
C LEU A 66 -4.51 2.28 -12.85
N ASP A 67 -4.67 3.49 -13.39
CA ASP A 67 -4.05 3.90 -14.66
C ASP A 67 -2.52 3.85 -14.58
N THR A 68 -1.94 4.22 -13.43
CA THR A 68 -0.50 4.12 -13.17
C THR A 68 -0.06 2.65 -13.17
N GLY A 69 -0.81 1.77 -12.50
CA GLY A 69 -0.52 0.33 -12.50
C GLY A 69 -0.58 -0.30 -13.91
N ILE A 70 -1.62 0.05 -14.68
CA ILE A 70 -1.75 -0.38 -16.09
C ILE A 70 -0.58 0.13 -16.92
N THR A 71 -0.17 1.38 -16.73
CA THR A 71 0.95 1.99 -17.46
C THR A 71 2.27 1.30 -17.13
N VAL A 72 2.52 0.95 -15.87
CA VAL A 72 3.71 0.19 -15.47
C VAL A 72 3.74 -1.16 -16.19
N LEU A 73 2.62 -1.90 -16.19
CA LEU A 73 2.54 -3.22 -16.83
C LEU A 73 2.70 -3.16 -18.36
N LYS A 74 2.24 -2.08 -19.01
CA LYS A 74 2.42 -1.89 -20.46
C LYS A 74 3.86 -1.57 -20.86
N ASN A 75 4.65 -1.02 -19.95
CA ASN A 75 6.03 -0.59 -20.19
C ASN A 75 7.07 -1.56 -19.58
N MET A 76 6.63 -2.70 -19.03
CA MET A 76 7.48 -3.81 -18.61
C MET A 76 7.89 -4.65 -19.82
#